data_AF-A0A936EBH7-F1
#
_entry.id   AF-A0A936EBH7-F1
#
_cell.length_a   1.000
_cell.length_b   1.000
_cell.length_c   1.000
_cell.angle_alpha   90.00
_cell.angle_beta   90.00
_cell.angle_gamma   90.00
#
_symmetry.space_group_name_H-M   'P 1'
#
loop_
_entity.id
_entity.type
_entity.pdbx_description
1 polymer ?
#
loop_
_entity_poly.entity_id
_entity_poly.type
_entity_poly.pdbx_seq_one_letter_code
_entity_poly.pdbx_strand_id
1 'polypeptide(L)'
;MSEFNSLPDSGQMGGQPAKRNWLLIGGLGCGGVVVLCFIVLLVGGLLLVRQRDQLLESAATHRASGNYEAAVADLQTLVSEHAESDQAAEAKSLIPQVELEWAADLRGRGEYLAALEKYGTVNDPAVATAKNEGVWETHLAWGTALLAENKYAEALKQFNTVTNLAPEGSDVSGRAHAAIPPTYVGLAEEALAAGDIPTAYTHYTTVFENYPSGDGRELALASFATQFTAPLLAFAQSKMTSQVYSDAVFSYEALVAYAPTSPEAAEALAGLPNAYYLWARQLDEAAEYTAAIEKYEYLLATYPNSEFTDKAQKGMIDAQVAAVNASGDAGQLPSPSRGGSGSGSAADTATYIVENDTVCPILLLASGPGSQSLAIPAGQTTESEFLPGTYNVVVQVDGEDKLSADCQNIIPFTGEYIFDGGYEYNSSFYIE
;
A
#
# COMPACT_ATOMS: atom_id res chain seq x y z
N MET A 1 -22.15 57.89 29.16
CA MET A 1 -22.20 56.74 30.08
C MET A 1 -20.76 56.30 30.27
N SER A 2 -19.87 57.01 31.00
CA SER A 2 -19.87 57.52 32.38
C SER A 2 -19.92 56.43 33.45
N GLU A 3 -18.98 56.52 34.40
CA GLU A 3 -18.73 55.77 35.66
C GLU A 3 -17.56 54.78 35.57
N PHE A 4 -16.31 55.06 35.99
CA PHE A 4 -15.70 55.58 37.25
C PHE A 4 -15.83 54.65 38.47
N ASN A 5 -14.70 54.07 38.91
CA ASN A 5 -14.30 53.79 40.30
C ASN A 5 -12.89 53.13 40.27
N SER A 6 -11.79 53.85 40.46
CA SER A 6 -11.22 54.44 41.69
C SER A 6 -10.52 53.41 42.62
N LEU A 7 -9.19 53.47 42.56
CA LEU A 7 -8.18 52.84 43.42
C LEU A 7 -8.26 53.33 44.87
N PRO A 8 -7.83 52.52 45.86
CA PRO A 8 -7.68 52.98 47.23
C PRO A 8 -6.33 53.67 47.49
N ASP A 9 -6.47 54.64 48.37
CA ASP A 9 -5.58 55.70 48.85
C ASP A 9 -4.44 55.15 49.73
N SER A 10 -3.20 55.57 49.44
CA SER A 10 -2.01 55.25 50.23
C SER A 10 -1.73 56.36 51.24
N GLY A 11 -2.04 56.07 52.51
CA GLY A 11 -1.85 56.97 53.64
C GLY A 11 -0.39 57.38 53.87
N GLN A 12 -0.19 58.69 53.94
CA GLN A 12 0.99 59.35 54.47
C GLN A 12 1.20 59.03 55.95
N MET A 13 2.42 58.69 56.35
CA MET A 13 2.90 58.87 57.72
C MET A 13 4.27 59.56 57.73
N GLY A 14 4.26 60.80 58.24
CA GLY A 14 5.12 61.30 59.32
C GLY A 14 6.63 61.04 59.25
N GLY A 15 7.38 62.11 58.97
CA GLY A 15 8.84 62.13 59.07
C GLY A 15 9.39 62.15 60.49
N GLN A 16 10.60 61.59 60.64
CA GLN A 16 11.59 62.00 61.63
C GLN A 16 13.00 61.91 61.00
N PRO A 17 13.81 62.98 61.04
CA PRO A 17 15.19 62.93 60.56
C PRO A 17 16.10 62.23 61.57
N ALA A 18 16.61 61.06 61.21
CA ALA A 18 17.62 60.35 61.99
C ALA A 18 18.96 61.10 61.98
N LYS A 19 19.48 61.33 63.18
CA LYS A 19 20.74 62.02 63.48
C LYS A 19 21.93 61.26 62.87
N ARG A 20 22.72 61.97 62.05
CA ARG A 20 24.07 61.57 61.62
C ARG A 20 25.00 61.52 62.84
N ASN A 21 25.26 60.33 63.37
CA ASN A 21 26.40 60.09 64.24
C ASN A 21 27.66 59.93 63.37
N TRP A 22 28.49 60.98 63.37
CA TRP A 22 29.87 60.91 62.94
C TRP A 22 30.66 60.14 64.00
N LEU A 23 30.96 58.86 63.72
CA LEU A 23 31.91 58.08 64.50
C LEU A 23 33.29 58.17 63.85
N LEU A 24 34.24 58.73 64.62
CA LEU A 24 35.66 58.78 64.34
C LEU A 24 36.20 57.36 64.07
N ILE A 25 36.65 57.10 62.83
CA ILE A 25 37.51 55.96 62.51
C ILE A 25 38.94 56.36 62.88
N GLY A 26 39.34 55.97 64.09
CA GLY A 26 40.72 55.99 64.54
C GLY A 26 41.58 55.02 63.73
N GLY A 27 42.83 55.41 63.52
CA GLY A 27 43.79 54.76 62.62
C GLY A 27 43.91 53.24 62.82
N LEU A 28 43.41 52.51 61.84
CA LEU A 28 43.80 51.14 61.58
C LEU A 28 45.20 51.14 60.97
N GLY A 29 46.20 50.81 61.78
CA GLY A 29 47.49 50.37 61.27
C GLY A 29 47.29 49.21 60.29
N CYS A 30 48.13 49.14 59.26
CA CYS A 30 47.98 48.31 58.06
C CYS A 30 47.60 46.81 58.28
N GLY A 31 47.69 46.26 59.50
CA GLY A 31 47.24 44.90 59.82
C GLY A 31 45.72 44.71 59.93
N GLY A 32 44.93 45.71 60.34
CA GLY A 32 43.49 45.52 60.56
C GLY A 32 42.62 45.63 59.29
N VAL A 33 43.09 46.36 58.28
CA VAL A 33 42.45 46.39 56.94
C VAL A 33 42.58 45.03 56.25
N VAL A 34 43.71 44.34 56.46
CA VAL A 34 43.93 42.99 55.91
C VAL A 34 42.97 41.96 56.52
N VAL A 35 42.74 42.02 57.84
CA VAL A 35 41.80 41.12 58.54
C VAL A 35 40.35 41.37 58.11
N LEU A 36 39.94 42.63 57.98
CA LEU A 36 38.57 42.96 57.57
C LEU A 36 38.31 42.58 56.11
N CYS A 37 39.28 42.77 55.21
CA CYS A 37 39.22 42.25 53.85
C CYS A 37 39.13 40.71 53.84
N PHE A 38 39.90 40.01 54.69
CA PHE A 38 39.82 38.55 54.81
C PHE A 38 38.44 38.05 55.26
N ILE A 39 37.82 38.72 56.24
CA ILE A 39 36.48 38.34 56.73
C ILE A 39 35.41 38.62 55.66
N VAL A 40 35.48 39.75 54.95
CA VAL A 40 34.54 40.05 53.86
C VAL A 40 34.69 39.05 52.71
N LEU A 41 35.92 38.63 52.38
CA LEU A 41 36.16 37.60 51.38
C LEU A 41 35.67 36.21 51.83
N LEU A 42 35.84 35.85 53.10
CA LEU A 42 35.35 34.57 53.65
C LEU A 42 33.81 34.51 53.72
N VAL A 43 33.17 35.59 54.18
CA VAL A 43 31.69 35.67 54.26
C VAL A 43 31.08 35.74 52.86
N GLY A 44 31.67 36.51 51.95
CA GLY A 44 31.24 36.58 50.55
C GLY A 44 31.37 35.23 49.84
N GLY A 45 32.47 34.52 50.04
CA GLY A 45 32.65 33.16 49.51
C GLY A 45 31.61 32.16 50.04
N LEU A 46 31.29 32.21 51.34
CA LEU A 46 30.31 31.32 51.96
C LEU A 46 28.88 31.58 51.44
N LEU A 47 28.52 32.85 51.22
CA LEU A 47 27.21 33.24 50.66
C LEU A 47 27.06 32.77 49.21
N LEU A 48 28.12 32.89 48.39
CA LEU A 48 28.12 32.40 47.01
C LEU A 48 28.01 30.87 46.94
N VAL A 49 28.67 30.13 47.84
CA VAL A 49 28.50 28.67 47.93
C VAL A 49 27.04 28.31 48.22
N ARG A 50 26.44 28.96 49.23
CA ARG A 50 25.05 28.70 49.63
C ARG A 50 24.04 29.03 48.54
N GLN A 51 24.24 30.12 47.79
CA GLN A 51 23.36 30.50 46.68
C GLN A 51 23.37 29.45 45.56
N ARG A 52 24.54 28.89 45.23
CA ARG A 52 24.67 27.82 44.23
C ARG A 52 23.93 26.56 44.63
N ASP A 53 24.09 26.12 45.88
CA ASP A 53 23.42 24.92 46.39
C ASP A 53 21.89 25.13 46.43
N GLN A 54 21.44 26.34 46.78
CA GLN A 54 20.02 26.69 46.75
C GLN A 54 19.42 26.66 45.34
N LEU A 55 20.14 27.12 44.31
CA LEU A 55 19.68 27.05 42.93
C LEU A 55 19.54 25.60 42.45
N LEU A 56 20.48 24.73 42.81
CA LEU A 56 20.42 23.32 42.43
C LEU A 56 19.27 22.59 43.14
N GLU A 57 19.05 22.85 44.44
CA GLU A 57 17.93 22.31 45.20
C GLU A 57 16.57 22.84 44.71
N SER A 58 16.50 24.13 44.35
CA SER A 58 15.32 24.75 43.73
C SER A 58 15.00 24.10 42.39
N ALA A 59 16.00 23.94 41.52
CA ALA A 59 15.83 23.27 40.23
C ALA A 59 15.31 21.83 40.40
N ALA A 60 15.85 21.08 41.36
CA ALA A 60 15.37 19.74 41.68
C ALA A 60 13.92 19.74 42.19
N THR A 61 13.55 20.71 43.02
CA THR A 61 12.18 20.88 43.52
C THR A 61 11.20 21.22 42.40
N HIS A 62 11.57 22.17 41.53
CA HIS A 62 10.80 22.56 40.37
C HIS A 62 10.61 21.38 39.41
N ARG A 63 11.68 20.64 39.10
CA ARG A 63 11.64 19.41 38.30
C ARG A 63 10.70 18.37 38.90
N ALA A 64 10.79 18.11 40.20
CA ALA A 64 9.92 17.14 40.89
C ALA A 64 8.44 17.56 40.90
N SER A 65 8.16 18.86 40.85
CA SER A 65 6.80 19.40 40.77
C SER A 65 6.25 19.51 39.33
N GLY A 66 7.03 19.14 38.32
CA GLY A 66 6.67 19.31 36.90
C GLY A 66 6.80 20.76 36.39
N ASN A 67 7.33 21.68 37.19
CA ASN A 67 7.66 23.04 36.76
C ASN A 67 9.01 23.08 36.05
N TYR A 68 9.07 22.44 34.88
CA TYR A 68 10.30 22.28 34.11
C TYR A 68 10.88 23.62 33.63
N GLU A 69 10.04 24.61 33.34
CA GLU A 69 10.48 25.94 32.93
C GLU A 69 11.30 26.61 34.04
N ALA A 70 10.79 26.63 35.27
CA ALA A 70 11.51 27.19 36.40
C ALA A 70 12.76 26.36 36.76
N ALA A 71 12.71 25.03 36.60
CA ALA A 71 13.87 24.17 36.81
C ALA A 71 15.01 24.50 35.82
N VAL A 72 14.69 24.66 34.53
CA VAL A 72 15.68 25.04 33.51
C VAL A 72 16.20 26.45 33.75
N ALA A 73 15.34 27.40 34.15
CA ALA A 73 15.77 28.76 34.48
C ALA A 73 16.78 28.78 35.64
N ASP A 74 16.50 28.07 36.73
CA ASP A 74 17.41 27.96 37.89
C ASP A 74 18.78 27.37 37.49
N LEU A 75 18.79 26.33 36.64
CA LEU A 75 20.01 25.73 36.12
C LEU A 75 20.77 26.68 35.19
N GLN A 76 20.08 27.41 34.31
CA GLN A 76 20.70 28.40 33.42
C GLN A 76 21.31 29.58 34.19
N THR A 77 20.66 30.04 35.27
CA THR A 77 21.22 31.02 36.20
C THR A 77 22.49 30.48 36.83
N LEU A 78 22.50 29.23 37.31
CA LEU A 78 23.68 28.59 37.87
C LEU A 78 24.83 28.51 36.85
N VAL A 79 24.54 28.19 35.59
CA VAL A 79 25.53 28.15 34.50
C VAL A 79 26.09 29.53 34.14
N SER A 80 25.24 30.56 34.10
CA SER A 80 25.64 31.90 33.66
C SER A 80 26.31 32.74 34.76
N GLU A 81 25.82 32.66 36.00
CA GLU A 81 26.33 33.45 37.12
C GLU A 81 27.48 32.76 37.87
N HIS A 82 27.63 31.44 37.73
CA HIS A 82 28.60 30.64 38.49
C HIS A 82 29.41 29.67 37.61
N ALA A 83 29.76 30.06 36.39
CA ALA A 83 30.36 29.21 35.34
C ALA A 83 31.58 28.36 35.76
N GLU A 84 32.38 28.83 36.72
CA GLU A 84 33.60 28.17 37.22
C GLU A 84 33.36 27.19 38.39
N SER A 85 32.10 26.98 38.80
CA SER A 85 31.77 26.10 39.91
C SER A 85 31.48 24.66 39.47
N ASP A 86 31.75 23.70 40.35
CA ASP A 86 31.38 22.30 40.14
C ASP A 86 29.86 22.16 39.93
N GLN A 87 29.07 22.94 40.67
CA GLN A 87 27.61 23.02 40.51
C GLN A 87 27.19 23.50 39.11
N ALA A 88 27.93 24.42 38.50
CA ALA A 88 27.64 24.86 37.13
C ALA A 88 28.00 23.79 36.08
N ALA A 89 29.03 22.98 36.33
CA ALA A 89 29.31 21.81 35.49
C ALA A 89 28.20 20.76 35.60
N GLU A 90 27.73 20.50 36.82
CA GLU A 90 26.56 19.63 37.06
C GLU A 90 25.32 20.18 36.35
N ALA A 91 25.01 21.47 36.51
CA ALA A 91 23.88 22.13 35.86
C ALA A 91 23.92 22.03 34.34
N LYS A 92 25.09 22.23 33.71
CA LYS A 92 25.27 22.05 32.26
C LYS A 92 24.86 20.64 31.80
N SER A 93 25.19 19.62 32.58
CA SER A 93 24.84 18.23 32.26
C SER A 93 23.38 17.88 32.57
N LEU A 94 22.75 18.60 33.50
CA LEU A 94 21.34 18.40 33.89
C LEU A 94 20.35 19.10 32.96
N ILE A 95 20.66 20.30 32.45
CA ILE A 95 19.77 21.05 31.55
C ILE A 95 19.18 20.17 30.43
N PRO A 96 19.98 19.49 29.60
CA PRO A 96 19.43 18.67 28.52
C PRO A 96 18.54 17.54 29.03
N GLN A 97 18.82 16.96 30.20
CA GLN A 97 17.99 15.91 30.79
C GLN A 97 16.62 16.46 31.24
N VAL A 98 16.61 17.63 31.90
CA VAL A 98 15.37 18.28 32.35
C VAL A 98 14.52 18.71 31.15
N GLU A 99 15.14 19.17 30.06
CA GLU A 99 14.43 19.51 28.82
C GLU A 99 13.79 18.27 28.16
N LEU A 100 14.45 17.10 28.17
CA LEU A 100 13.87 15.85 27.68
C LEU A 100 12.69 15.37 28.53
N GLU A 101 12.76 15.54 29.85
CA GLU A 101 11.65 15.24 30.75
C GLU A 101 10.45 16.16 30.53
N TRP A 102 10.71 17.45 30.30
CA TRP A 102 9.67 18.40 29.93
C TRP A 102 8.98 17.98 28.64
N ALA A 103 9.74 17.62 27.60
CA ALA A 103 9.17 17.14 26.35
C ALA A 103 8.31 15.87 26.55
N ALA A 104 8.77 14.94 27.40
CA ALA A 104 8.02 13.73 27.73
C ALA A 104 6.71 14.01 28.50
N ASP A 105 6.72 14.99 29.41
CA ASP A 105 5.52 15.45 30.13
C ASP A 105 4.51 16.10 29.18
N LEU A 106 4.96 16.97 28.28
CA LEU A 106 4.11 17.58 27.23
C LEU A 106 3.44 16.50 26.37
N ARG A 107 4.20 15.48 25.95
CA ARG A 107 3.63 14.32 25.24
C ARG A 107 2.58 13.60 26.08
N GLY A 108 2.83 13.40 27.38
CA GLY A 108 1.88 12.78 28.31
C GLY A 108 0.56 13.55 28.44
N ARG A 109 0.59 14.87 28.25
CA ARG A 109 -0.58 15.75 28.21
C ARG A 109 -1.26 15.82 26.83
N GLY A 110 -0.74 15.13 25.83
CA GLY A 110 -1.24 15.19 24.45
C GLY A 110 -0.80 16.45 23.70
N GLU A 111 0.13 17.24 24.25
CA GLU A 111 0.68 18.44 23.61
C GLU A 111 1.82 18.06 22.65
N TYR A 112 1.53 17.18 21.68
CA TYR A 112 2.53 16.52 20.83
C TYR A 112 3.42 17.50 20.05
N LEU A 113 2.86 18.57 19.50
CA LEU A 113 3.63 19.59 18.79
C LEU A 113 4.61 20.32 19.70
N ALA A 114 4.16 20.71 20.91
CA ALA A 114 5.02 21.37 21.89
C ALA A 114 6.13 20.43 22.39
N ALA A 115 5.81 19.14 22.56
CA ALA A 115 6.81 18.12 22.89
C ALA A 115 7.89 17.99 21.81
N LEU A 116 7.50 17.92 20.52
CA LEU A 116 8.44 17.85 19.41
C LEU A 116 9.31 19.12 19.28
N GLU A 117 8.72 20.29 19.47
CA GLU A 117 9.46 21.55 19.51
C GLU A 117 10.49 21.54 20.65
N LYS A 118 10.09 21.06 21.84
CA LYS A 118 10.99 20.94 23.00
C LYS A 118 12.12 19.93 22.75
N TYR A 119 11.87 18.77 22.15
CA TYR A 119 12.95 17.86 21.71
C TYR A 119 13.88 18.54 20.68
N GLY A 120 13.34 19.40 19.82
CA GLY A 120 14.08 20.18 18.84
C GLY A 120 15.12 21.12 19.44
N THR A 121 14.90 21.66 20.65
CA THR A 121 15.83 22.61 21.30
C THR A 121 17.05 21.93 21.91
N VAL A 122 16.98 20.63 22.23
CA VAL A 122 18.07 19.88 22.87
C VAL A 122 19.14 19.49 21.84
N ASN A 123 20.35 20.05 21.96
CA ASN A 123 21.46 19.82 21.02
C ASN A 123 22.69 19.15 21.65
N ASP A 124 22.53 18.51 22.81
CA ASP A 124 23.63 17.84 23.51
C ASP A 124 23.84 16.40 22.98
N PRO A 125 25.04 16.07 22.44
CA PRO A 125 25.36 14.72 21.98
C PRO A 125 25.21 13.63 23.06
N ALA A 126 25.39 13.97 24.34
CA ALA A 126 25.29 13.02 25.45
C ALA A 126 23.88 12.44 25.62
N VAL A 127 22.85 13.16 25.16
CA VAL A 127 21.45 12.72 25.25
C VAL A 127 20.79 12.50 23.88
N ALA A 128 21.58 12.48 22.80
CA ALA A 128 21.05 12.38 21.44
C ALA A 128 20.18 11.13 21.21
N THR A 129 20.57 9.98 21.77
CA THR A 129 19.78 8.75 21.70
C THR A 129 18.43 8.90 22.38
N ALA A 130 18.41 9.38 23.63
CA ALA A 130 17.18 9.58 24.40
C ALA A 130 16.26 10.64 23.77
N LYS A 131 16.83 11.69 23.18
CA LYS A 131 16.10 12.68 22.37
C LYS A 131 15.39 12.00 21.20
N ASN A 132 16.11 11.23 20.40
CA ASN A 132 15.55 10.59 19.20
C ASN A 132 14.46 9.59 19.58
N GLU A 133 14.68 8.76 20.61
CA GLU A 133 13.65 7.87 21.16
C GLU A 133 12.41 8.64 21.62
N GLY A 134 12.61 9.77 22.31
CA GLY A 134 11.53 10.67 22.72
C GLY A 134 10.71 11.21 21.55
N VAL A 135 11.36 11.60 20.46
CA VAL A 135 10.70 12.05 19.23
C VAL A 135 9.85 10.94 18.61
N TRP A 136 10.40 9.73 18.47
CA TRP A 136 9.68 8.59 17.89
C TRP A 136 8.47 8.20 18.75
N GLU A 137 8.63 8.11 20.07
CA GLU A 137 7.54 7.83 20.99
C GLU A 137 6.47 8.94 20.99
N THR A 138 6.85 10.18 20.70
CA THR A 138 5.88 11.28 20.54
C THR A 138 5.02 11.10 19.30
N HIS A 139 5.63 10.76 18.15
CA HIS A 139 4.88 10.45 16.94
C HIS A 139 4.00 9.21 17.12
N LEU A 140 4.51 8.15 17.77
CA LEU A 140 3.73 6.95 18.04
C LEU A 140 2.51 7.27 18.91
N ALA A 141 2.69 7.97 20.03
CA ALA A 141 1.60 8.37 20.91
C ALA A 141 0.58 9.26 20.21
N TRP A 142 1.04 10.19 19.37
CA TRP A 142 0.16 11.05 18.57
C TRP A 142 -0.66 10.24 17.56
N GLY A 143 -0.02 9.33 16.82
CA GLY A 143 -0.71 8.43 15.89
C GLY A 143 -1.77 7.58 16.60
N THR A 144 -1.45 7.03 17.77
CA THR A 144 -2.41 6.26 18.58
C THR A 144 -3.61 7.09 19.03
N ALA A 145 -3.40 8.33 19.47
CA ALA A 145 -4.49 9.22 19.85
C ALA A 145 -5.38 9.58 18.66
N LEU A 146 -4.78 9.88 17.51
CA LEU A 146 -5.52 10.15 16.26
C LEU A 146 -6.34 8.93 15.81
N LEU A 147 -5.76 7.73 15.90
CA LEU A 147 -6.46 6.48 15.58
C LEU A 147 -7.67 6.27 16.49
N ALA A 148 -7.56 6.56 17.79
CA ALA A 148 -8.69 6.49 18.73
C ALA A 148 -9.79 7.52 18.44
N GLU A 149 -9.47 8.62 17.74
CA GLU A 149 -10.42 9.61 17.25
C GLU A 149 -10.92 9.32 15.82
N ASN A 150 -10.60 8.16 15.25
CA ASN A 150 -10.88 7.78 13.86
C ASN A 150 -10.28 8.73 12.82
N LYS A 151 -9.21 9.46 13.16
CA LYS A 151 -8.46 10.33 12.23
C LYS A 151 -7.37 9.52 11.52
N TYR A 152 -7.80 8.57 10.70
CA TYR A 152 -6.92 7.51 10.19
C TYR A 152 -5.81 8.05 9.27
N ALA A 153 -6.12 9.01 8.38
CA ALA A 153 -5.14 9.59 7.47
C ALA A 153 -4.01 10.32 8.21
N GLU A 154 -4.37 11.11 9.24
CA GLU A 154 -3.38 11.77 10.08
C GLU A 154 -2.61 10.76 10.95
N ALA A 155 -3.27 9.74 11.50
CA ALA A 155 -2.63 8.69 12.28
C ALA A 155 -1.57 7.95 11.45
N LEU A 156 -1.92 7.56 10.23
CA LEU A 156 -1.03 6.87 9.30
C LEU A 156 0.23 7.70 9.00
N LYS A 157 0.10 9.02 8.84
CA LYS A 157 1.24 9.92 8.68
C LYS A 157 2.20 9.85 9.88
N GLN A 158 1.68 9.78 11.11
CA GLN A 158 2.51 9.68 12.30
C GLN A 158 3.20 8.32 12.40
N PHE A 159 2.49 7.21 12.16
CA PHE A 159 3.10 5.88 12.17
C PHE A 159 4.19 5.73 11.10
N ASN A 160 3.94 6.21 9.88
CA ASN A 160 4.95 6.22 8.82
C ASN A 160 6.16 7.10 9.17
N THR A 161 5.97 8.17 9.94
CA THR A 161 7.10 8.99 10.42
C THR A 161 7.98 8.18 11.37
N VAL A 162 7.38 7.36 12.25
CA VAL A 162 8.14 6.46 13.13
C VAL A 162 8.87 5.39 12.33
N THR A 163 8.22 4.71 11.38
CA THR A 163 8.85 3.63 10.60
C THR A 163 10.00 4.13 9.72
N ASN A 164 9.94 5.40 9.27
CA ASN A 164 11.00 6.02 8.48
C ASN A 164 12.20 6.52 9.30
N LEU A 165 11.98 6.90 10.57
CA LEU A 165 13.01 7.55 11.40
C LEU A 165 13.62 6.63 12.44
N ALA A 166 12.85 5.70 13.00
CA ALA A 166 13.31 4.80 14.05
C ALA A 166 14.14 3.65 13.46
N PRO A 167 15.17 3.17 14.17
CA PRO A 167 15.93 1.98 13.76
C PRO A 167 14.98 0.80 13.51
N GLU A 168 15.21 0.11 12.40
CA GLU A 168 14.49 -1.12 12.07
C GLU A 168 14.64 -2.14 13.21
N GLY A 169 13.56 -2.82 13.57
CA GLY A 169 13.54 -3.80 14.67
C GLY A 169 13.50 -3.21 16.09
N SER A 170 13.53 -1.89 16.25
CA SER A 170 13.27 -1.25 17.56
C SER A 170 11.82 -1.49 18.02
N ASP A 171 11.58 -1.50 19.33
CA ASP A 171 10.23 -1.66 19.92
C ASP A 171 9.24 -0.63 19.38
N VAL A 172 9.65 0.64 19.32
CA VAL A 172 8.82 1.75 18.82
C VAL A 172 8.47 1.57 17.33
N SER A 173 9.42 1.08 16.52
CA SER A 173 9.17 0.77 15.10
C SER A 173 8.24 -0.43 14.94
N GLY A 174 8.39 -1.46 15.78
CA GLY A 174 7.49 -2.62 15.80
C GLY A 174 6.05 -2.25 16.19
N ARG A 175 5.88 -1.41 17.22
CA ARG A 175 4.57 -0.87 17.64
C ARG A 175 3.93 0.01 16.56
N ALA A 176 4.73 0.84 15.87
CA ALA A 176 4.23 1.63 14.75
C ALA A 176 3.78 0.74 13.58
N HIS A 177 4.59 -0.24 13.18
CA HIS A 177 4.22 -1.21 12.14
C HIS A 177 2.94 -1.97 12.49
N ALA A 178 2.78 -2.40 13.75
CA ALA A 178 1.57 -3.09 14.21
C ALA A 178 0.30 -2.21 14.14
N ALA A 179 0.45 -0.89 14.25
CA ALA A 179 -0.67 0.06 14.18
C ALA A 179 -1.07 0.46 12.75
N ILE A 180 -0.24 0.21 11.75
CA ILE A 180 -0.54 0.60 10.35
C ILE A 180 -1.72 -0.20 9.77
N PRO A 181 -1.79 -1.54 9.86
CA PRO A 181 -2.92 -2.31 9.34
C PRO A 181 -4.30 -1.88 9.86
N PRO A 182 -4.55 -1.76 11.19
CA PRO A 182 -5.86 -1.30 11.66
C PRO A 182 -6.19 0.13 11.19
N THR A 183 -5.18 0.97 10.95
CA THR A 183 -5.38 2.31 10.38
C THR A 183 -5.86 2.24 8.93
N TYR A 184 -5.30 1.33 8.11
CA TYR A 184 -5.79 1.09 6.75
C TYR A 184 -7.19 0.49 6.72
N VAL A 185 -7.52 -0.40 7.67
CA VAL A 185 -8.90 -0.91 7.80
C VAL A 185 -9.88 0.22 8.07
N GLY A 186 -9.55 1.15 8.97
CA GLY A 186 -10.36 2.35 9.20
C GLY A 186 -10.54 3.22 7.96
N LEU A 187 -9.47 3.46 7.20
CA LEU A 187 -9.56 4.18 5.91
C LEU A 187 -10.44 3.44 4.90
N ALA A 188 -10.37 2.11 4.85
CA ALA A 188 -11.21 1.31 3.98
C ALA A 188 -12.69 1.43 4.35
N GLU A 189 -13.00 1.42 5.64
CA GLU A 189 -14.36 1.59 6.17
C GLU A 189 -14.91 3.02 5.90
N GLU A 190 -14.09 4.05 6.03
CA GLU A 190 -14.47 5.43 5.65
C GLU A 190 -14.78 5.55 4.16
N ALA A 191 -13.92 4.99 3.31
CA ALA A 191 -14.14 4.97 1.86
C ALA A 191 -15.42 4.19 1.51
N LEU A 192 -15.67 3.07 2.19
CA LEU A 192 -16.90 2.30 2.03
C LEU A 192 -18.14 3.11 2.44
N ALA A 193 -18.09 3.82 3.57
CA ALA A 193 -19.17 4.69 4.02
C ALA A 193 -19.46 5.84 3.03
N ALA A 194 -18.45 6.29 2.30
CA ALA A 194 -18.59 7.25 1.20
C ALA A 194 -19.08 6.63 -0.12
N GLY A 195 -19.19 5.30 -0.20
CA GLY A 195 -19.52 4.56 -1.43
C GLY A 195 -18.37 4.44 -2.44
N ASP A 196 -17.15 4.79 -2.05
CA ASP A 196 -15.95 4.69 -2.88
C ASP A 196 -15.32 3.29 -2.77
N ILE A 197 -15.93 2.33 -3.48
CA ILE A 197 -15.51 0.93 -3.50
C ILE A 197 -14.06 0.74 -3.98
N PRO A 198 -13.58 1.39 -5.06
CA PRO A 198 -12.19 1.28 -5.49
C PRO A 198 -11.17 1.72 -4.44
N THR A 199 -11.43 2.84 -3.75
CA THR A 199 -10.52 3.34 -2.70
C THR A 199 -10.53 2.41 -1.48
N ALA A 200 -11.70 1.94 -1.06
CA ALA A 200 -11.83 0.97 0.02
C ALA A 200 -11.06 -0.32 -0.28
N TYR A 201 -11.21 -0.86 -1.50
CA TYR A 201 -10.49 -2.04 -1.94
C TYR A 201 -8.97 -1.84 -1.90
N THR A 202 -8.48 -0.69 -2.38
CA THR A 202 -7.05 -0.34 -2.36
C THR A 202 -6.47 -0.35 -0.94
N HIS A 203 -7.23 0.16 0.04
CA HIS A 203 -6.80 0.14 1.44
C HIS A 203 -6.75 -1.28 2.01
N TYR A 204 -7.72 -2.14 1.69
CA TYR A 204 -7.68 -3.56 2.07
C TYR A 204 -6.50 -4.31 1.44
N THR A 205 -6.28 -4.17 0.13
CA THR A 205 -5.17 -4.86 -0.54
C THR A 205 -3.81 -4.38 -0.08
N THR A 206 -3.68 -3.09 0.27
CA THR A 206 -2.45 -2.57 0.89
C THR A 206 -2.11 -3.37 2.15
N VAL A 207 -3.10 -3.73 2.97
CA VAL A 207 -2.87 -4.63 4.11
C VAL A 207 -2.51 -6.03 3.65
N PHE A 208 -3.25 -6.59 2.69
CA PHE A 208 -3.03 -7.96 2.25
C PHE A 208 -1.67 -8.21 1.58
N GLU A 209 -1.13 -7.22 0.90
CA GLU A 209 0.15 -7.31 0.18
C GLU A 209 1.35 -7.05 1.11
N ASN A 210 1.24 -6.05 1.98
CA ASN A 210 2.37 -5.60 2.80
C ASN A 210 2.42 -6.26 4.19
N TYR A 211 1.32 -6.88 4.63
CA TYR A 211 1.19 -7.54 5.93
C TYR A 211 0.64 -8.96 5.73
N PRO A 212 1.50 -9.93 5.35
CA PRO A 212 1.09 -11.28 5.02
C PRO A 212 0.61 -12.12 6.23
N SER A 213 0.86 -11.66 7.46
CA SER A 213 0.40 -12.32 8.70
C SER A 213 0.25 -11.33 9.87
N GLY A 214 -0.33 -11.80 10.98
CA GLY A 214 -0.51 -11.06 12.24
C GLY A 214 -1.89 -10.44 12.42
N ASP A 215 -2.18 -9.98 13.64
CA ASP A 215 -3.49 -9.48 14.08
C ASP A 215 -4.06 -8.40 13.16
N GLY A 216 -3.19 -7.53 12.62
CA GLY A 216 -3.59 -6.49 11.68
C GLY A 216 -4.16 -7.03 10.37
N ARG A 217 -3.58 -8.11 9.83
CA ARG A 217 -4.12 -8.81 8.65
C ARG A 217 -5.42 -9.53 8.98
N GLU A 218 -5.48 -10.21 10.13
CA GLU A 218 -6.68 -10.92 10.57
C GLU A 218 -7.86 -9.96 10.75
N LEU A 219 -7.61 -8.78 11.30
CA LEU A 219 -8.60 -7.70 11.39
C LEU A 219 -9.07 -7.25 10.00
N ALA A 220 -8.14 -7.05 9.05
CA ALA A 220 -8.50 -6.65 7.69
C ALA A 220 -9.33 -7.72 6.97
N LEU A 221 -8.97 -9.01 7.11
CA LEU A 221 -9.74 -10.12 6.55
C LEU A 221 -11.13 -10.21 7.18
N ALA A 222 -11.23 -10.04 8.51
CA ALA A 222 -12.51 -10.05 9.21
C ALA A 222 -13.41 -8.87 8.77
N SER A 223 -12.86 -7.65 8.67
CA SER A 223 -13.63 -6.48 8.21
C SER A 223 -14.03 -6.61 6.74
N PHE A 224 -13.12 -7.07 5.87
CA PHE A 224 -13.43 -7.36 4.47
C PHE A 224 -14.59 -8.35 4.34
N ALA A 225 -14.52 -9.48 5.05
CA ALA A 225 -15.53 -10.54 4.98
C ALA A 225 -16.91 -10.13 5.54
N THR A 226 -16.97 -9.17 6.46
CA THR A 226 -18.22 -8.77 7.13
C THR A 226 -18.84 -7.51 6.58
N GLN A 227 -18.04 -6.57 6.07
CA GLN A 227 -18.50 -5.26 5.64
C GLN A 227 -18.36 -5.05 4.13
N PHE A 228 -17.38 -5.69 3.48
CA PHE A 228 -16.98 -5.33 2.12
C PHE A 228 -17.46 -6.30 1.03
N THR A 229 -17.78 -7.56 1.36
CA THR A 229 -18.15 -8.57 0.37
C THR A 229 -19.39 -8.19 -0.45
N ALA A 230 -20.49 -7.80 0.21
CA ALA A 230 -21.72 -7.43 -0.48
C ALA A 230 -21.58 -6.15 -1.35
N PRO A 231 -20.99 -5.05 -0.86
CA PRO A 231 -20.68 -3.89 -1.71
C PRO A 231 -19.78 -4.21 -2.90
N LEU A 232 -18.75 -5.04 -2.72
CA LEU A 232 -17.83 -5.42 -3.78
C LEU A 232 -18.53 -6.29 -4.84
N LEU A 233 -19.41 -7.20 -4.44
CA LEU A 233 -20.21 -7.99 -5.37
C LEU A 233 -21.15 -7.11 -6.19
N ALA A 234 -21.86 -6.18 -5.55
CA ALA A 234 -22.74 -5.24 -6.25
C ALA A 234 -21.96 -4.35 -7.23
N PHE A 235 -20.75 -3.92 -6.86
CA PHE A 235 -19.84 -3.21 -7.75
C PHE A 235 -19.46 -4.07 -8.96
N ALA A 236 -19.05 -5.32 -8.76
CA ALA A 236 -18.72 -6.25 -9.83
C ALA A 236 -19.89 -6.43 -10.83
N GLN A 237 -21.11 -6.63 -10.31
CA GLN A 237 -22.32 -6.75 -11.12
C GLN A 237 -22.65 -5.47 -11.89
N SER A 238 -22.44 -4.30 -11.29
CA SER A 238 -22.57 -3.01 -11.99
C SER A 238 -21.58 -2.91 -13.14
N LYS A 239 -20.32 -3.35 -12.93
CA LYS A 239 -19.27 -3.34 -13.95
C LYS A 239 -19.57 -4.30 -15.11
N MET A 240 -20.13 -5.48 -14.81
CA MET A 240 -20.68 -6.38 -15.84
C MET A 240 -21.74 -5.68 -16.70
N THR A 241 -22.67 -4.96 -16.07
CA THR A 241 -23.75 -4.25 -16.77
C THR A 241 -23.22 -3.09 -17.63
N SER A 242 -22.18 -2.40 -17.16
CA SER A 242 -21.50 -1.33 -17.91
C SER A 242 -20.46 -1.83 -18.92
N GLN A 243 -20.34 -3.15 -19.12
CA GLN A 243 -19.35 -3.78 -20.00
C GLN A 243 -17.89 -3.42 -19.68
N VAL A 244 -17.59 -3.17 -18.41
CA VAL A 244 -16.22 -2.98 -17.90
C VAL A 244 -15.77 -4.29 -17.26
N TYR A 245 -15.53 -5.30 -18.09
CA TYR A 245 -15.39 -6.67 -17.62
C TYR A 245 -14.11 -6.93 -16.81
N SER A 246 -13.02 -6.19 -17.09
CA SER A 246 -11.78 -6.27 -16.31
C SER A 246 -11.99 -5.96 -14.83
N ASP A 247 -12.72 -4.88 -14.53
CA ASP A 247 -13.03 -4.46 -13.15
C ASP A 247 -13.95 -5.48 -12.47
N ALA A 248 -14.89 -6.05 -13.22
CA ALA A 248 -15.81 -7.07 -12.71
C ALA A 248 -15.06 -8.36 -12.34
N VAL A 249 -14.20 -8.87 -13.24
CA VAL A 249 -13.37 -10.04 -12.99
C VAL A 249 -12.49 -9.83 -11.76
N PHE A 250 -11.77 -8.70 -11.72
CA PHE A 250 -10.91 -8.38 -10.59
C PHE A 250 -11.65 -8.37 -9.25
N SER A 251 -12.87 -7.80 -9.23
CA SER A 251 -13.71 -7.75 -8.03
C SER A 251 -14.23 -9.14 -7.63
N TYR A 252 -14.60 -9.98 -8.59
CA TYR A 252 -15.00 -11.36 -8.32
C TYR A 252 -13.83 -12.21 -7.81
N GLU A 253 -12.65 -12.11 -8.42
CA GLU A 253 -11.45 -12.81 -7.96
C GLU A 253 -11.09 -12.42 -6.52
N ALA A 254 -11.19 -11.13 -6.18
CA ALA A 254 -10.96 -10.66 -4.82
C ALA A 254 -11.91 -11.29 -3.80
N LEU A 255 -13.20 -11.42 -4.13
CA LEU A 255 -14.18 -12.08 -3.24
C LEU A 255 -13.81 -13.54 -3.00
N VAL A 256 -13.45 -14.26 -4.06
CA VAL A 256 -13.04 -15.67 -3.98
C VAL A 256 -11.73 -15.83 -3.19
N ALA A 257 -10.77 -14.92 -3.38
CA ALA A 257 -9.47 -14.99 -2.74
C ALA A 257 -9.51 -14.65 -1.24
N TYR A 258 -10.24 -13.58 -0.86
CA TYR A 258 -10.17 -13.02 0.49
C TYR A 258 -11.35 -13.37 1.38
N ALA A 259 -12.48 -13.82 0.80
CA ALA A 259 -13.66 -14.25 1.56
C ALA A 259 -14.28 -15.55 1.01
N PRO A 260 -13.51 -16.64 0.80
CA PRO A 260 -13.96 -17.84 0.08
C PRO A 260 -15.17 -18.55 0.69
N THR A 261 -15.46 -18.33 1.98
CA THR A 261 -16.59 -18.95 2.68
C THR A 261 -17.85 -18.08 2.70
N SER A 262 -17.80 -16.87 2.15
CA SER A 262 -18.95 -15.97 2.07
C SER A 262 -19.94 -16.41 0.99
N PRO A 263 -21.25 -16.15 1.16
CA PRO A 263 -22.24 -16.34 0.09
C PRO A 263 -21.89 -15.55 -1.18
N GLU A 264 -21.37 -14.35 -1.02
CA GLU A 264 -20.98 -13.48 -2.13
C GLU A 264 -19.81 -14.06 -2.93
N ALA A 265 -18.85 -14.73 -2.28
CA ALA A 265 -17.76 -15.41 -2.98
C ALA A 265 -18.27 -16.61 -3.79
N ALA A 266 -19.27 -17.34 -3.30
CA ALA A 266 -19.89 -18.42 -4.07
C ALA A 266 -20.60 -17.89 -5.33
N GLU A 267 -21.28 -16.74 -5.21
CA GLU A 267 -21.90 -16.06 -6.35
C GLU A 267 -20.86 -15.52 -7.34
N ALA A 268 -19.80 -14.88 -6.83
CA ALA A 268 -18.68 -14.41 -7.64
C ALA A 268 -18.02 -15.55 -8.41
N LEU A 269 -17.76 -16.69 -7.75
CA LEU A 269 -17.19 -17.88 -8.38
C LEU A 269 -18.06 -18.41 -9.53
N ALA A 270 -19.39 -18.42 -9.34
CA ALA A 270 -20.33 -18.81 -10.39
C ALA A 270 -20.36 -17.81 -11.56
N GLY A 271 -20.11 -16.52 -11.30
CA GLY A 271 -20.09 -15.45 -12.30
C GLY A 271 -18.78 -15.34 -13.10
N LEU A 272 -17.65 -15.80 -12.56
CA LEU A 272 -16.32 -15.67 -13.17
C LEU A 272 -16.24 -16.22 -14.61
N PRO A 273 -16.73 -17.44 -14.94
CA PRO A 273 -16.67 -17.96 -16.31
C PRO A 273 -17.34 -17.04 -17.33
N ASN A 274 -18.53 -16.50 -17.01
CA ASN A 274 -19.23 -15.57 -17.88
C ASN A 274 -18.45 -14.26 -18.04
N ALA A 275 -17.90 -13.73 -16.94
CA ALA A 275 -17.12 -12.49 -16.96
C ALA A 275 -15.88 -12.59 -17.84
N TYR A 276 -15.09 -13.67 -17.73
CA TYR A 276 -13.96 -13.92 -18.62
C TYR A 276 -14.37 -14.08 -20.08
N TYR A 277 -15.45 -14.83 -20.35
CA TYR A 277 -15.95 -15.02 -21.70
C TYR A 277 -16.33 -13.70 -22.36
N LEU A 278 -17.08 -12.84 -21.66
CA LEU A 278 -17.48 -11.54 -22.17
C LEU A 278 -16.29 -10.57 -22.31
N TRP A 279 -15.31 -10.64 -21.40
CA TRP A 279 -14.08 -9.87 -21.53
C TRP A 279 -13.28 -10.28 -22.76
N ALA A 280 -13.07 -11.58 -22.95
CA ALA A 280 -12.38 -12.12 -24.12
C ALA A 280 -13.05 -11.68 -25.42
N ARG A 281 -14.38 -11.76 -25.48
CA ARG A 281 -15.16 -11.28 -26.62
C ARG A 281 -15.01 -9.79 -26.89
N GLN A 282 -15.02 -8.96 -25.85
CA GLN A 282 -14.84 -7.52 -26.01
C GLN A 282 -13.45 -7.19 -26.60
N LEU A 283 -12.41 -7.90 -26.16
CA LEU A 283 -11.05 -7.76 -26.69
C LEU A 283 -10.97 -8.21 -28.15
N ASP A 284 -11.62 -9.33 -28.48
CA ASP A 284 -11.71 -9.85 -29.85
C ASP A 284 -12.42 -8.87 -30.79
N GLU A 285 -13.56 -8.31 -30.37
CA GLU A 285 -14.27 -7.26 -31.11
C GLU A 285 -13.45 -5.96 -31.27
N ALA A 286 -12.51 -5.70 -30.36
CA ALA A 286 -11.55 -4.60 -30.45
C ALA A 286 -10.29 -4.92 -31.28
N ALA A 287 -10.22 -6.12 -31.87
CA ALA A 287 -9.06 -6.67 -32.57
C ALA A 287 -7.79 -6.80 -31.70
N GLU A 288 -7.95 -6.86 -30.38
CA GLU A 288 -6.89 -7.16 -29.42
C GLU A 288 -6.73 -8.68 -29.24
N TYR A 289 -6.50 -9.39 -30.35
CA TYR A 289 -6.63 -10.85 -30.40
C TYR A 289 -5.73 -11.60 -29.42
N THR A 290 -4.47 -11.15 -29.21
CA THR A 290 -3.57 -11.77 -28.23
C THR A 290 -4.16 -11.74 -26.82
N ALA A 291 -4.67 -10.58 -26.39
CA ALA A 291 -5.30 -10.45 -25.09
C ALA A 291 -6.61 -11.26 -25.00
N ALA A 292 -7.39 -11.31 -26.08
CA ALA A 292 -8.60 -12.13 -26.14
C ALA A 292 -8.30 -13.62 -25.95
N ILE A 293 -7.30 -14.14 -26.67
CA ILE A 293 -6.84 -15.54 -26.58
C ILE A 293 -6.43 -15.87 -25.14
N GLU A 294 -5.62 -15.02 -24.49
CA GLU A 294 -5.22 -15.22 -23.10
C GLU A 294 -6.42 -15.36 -22.15
N LYS A 295 -7.50 -14.60 -22.35
CA LYS A 295 -8.71 -14.70 -21.50
C LYS A 295 -9.52 -15.96 -21.79
N TYR A 296 -9.64 -16.37 -23.06
CA TYR A 296 -10.28 -17.64 -23.39
C TYR A 296 -9.50 -18.84 -22.85
N GLU A 297 -8.18 -18.85 -23.00
CA GLU A 297 -7.31 -19.91 -22.47
C GLU A 297 -7.43 -20.01 -20.94
N TYR A 298 -7.39 -18.86 -20.25
CA TYR A 298 -7.58 -18.83 -18.80
C TYR A 298 -8.93 -19.42 -18.39
N LEU A 299 -10.02 -19.08 -19.09
CA LEU A 299 -11.35 -19.64 -18.84
C LEU A 299 -11.35 -21.16 -19.02
N LEU A 300 -10.84 -21.65 -20.14
CA LEU A 300 -10.81 -23.08 -20.48
C LEU A 300 -9.97 -23.89 -19.49
N ALA A 301 -8.84 -23.34 -19.03
CA ALA A 301 -7.95 -23.98 -18.07
C ALA A 301 -8.55 -24.00 -16.65
N THR A 302 -9.18 -22.89 -16.23
CA THR A 302 -9.64 -22.70 -14.84
C THR A 302 -11.06 -23.23 -14.62
N TYR A 303 -11.91 -23.17 -15.65
CA TYR A 303 -13.33 -23.54 -15.60
C TYR A 303 -13.74 -24.52 -16.72
N PRO A 304 -13.08 -25.69 -16.84
CA PRO A 304 -13.28 -26.61 -17.96
C PRO A 304 -14.71 -27.14 -18.08
N ASN A 305 -15.46 -27.17 -16.96
CA ASN A 305 -16.85 -27.66 -16.91
C ASN A 305 -17.91 -26.54 -16.97
N SER A 306 -17.53 -25.31 -17.32
CA SER A 306 -18.48 -24.20 -17.42
C SER A 306 -19.39 -24.33 -18.65
N GLU A 307 -20.57 -23.72 -18.61
CA GLU A 307 -21.44 -23.62 -19.81
C GLU A 307 -20.83 -22.74 -20.93
N PHE A 308 -19.71 -22.06 -20.63
CA PHE A 308 -19.00 -21.19 -21.56
C PHE A 308 -17.84 -21.89 -22.24
N THR A 309 -17.47 -23.11 -21.85
CA THR A 309 -16.31 -23.85 -22.43
C THR A 309 -16.42 -23.95 -23.95
N ASP A 310 -17.53 -24.45 -24.49
CA ASP A 310 -17.71 -24.59 -25.94
C ASP A 310 -17.69 -23.24 -26.67
N LYS A 311 -18.22 -22.19 -26.03
CA LYS A 311 -18.25 -20.83 -26.60
C LYS A 311 -16.86 -20.20 -26.58
N ALA A 312 -16.10 -20.41 -25.51
CA ALA A 312 -14.75 -19.91 -25.33
C ALA A 312 -13.79 -20.60 -26.30
N GLN A 313 -13.91 -21.92 -26.49
CA GLN A 313 -13.10 -22.66 -27.47
C GLN A 313 -13.32 -22.10 -28.89
N LYS A 314 -14.58 -21.88 -29.28
CA LYS A 314 -14.92 -21.29 -30.58
C LYS A 314 -14.36 -19.88 -30.73
N GLY A 315 -14.60 -19.01 -29.74
CA GLY A 315 -14.09 -17.65 -29.74
C GLY A 315 -12.56 -17.57 -29.77
N MET A 316 -11.87 -18.51 -29.11
CA MET A 316 -10.41 -18.61 -29.15
C MET A 316 -9.92 -18.96 -30.57
N ILE A 317 -10.55 -19.93 -31.23
CA ILE A 317 -10.22 -20.30 -32.61
C ILE A 317 -10.48 -19.12 -33.55
N ASP A 318 -11.59 -18.42 -33.38
CA ASP A 318 -11.94 -17.23 -34.16
C ASP A 318 -10.87 -16.14 -34.00
N ALA A 319 -10.48 -15.82 -32.76
CA ALA A 319 -9.44 -14.84 -32.46
C ALA A 319 -8.06 -15.25 -33.00
N GLN A 320 -7.69 -16.53 -32.93
CA GLN A 320 -6.43 -17.05 -33.50
C GLN A 320 -6.39 -16.90 -35.02
N VAL A 321 -7.47 -17.30 -35.70
CA VAL A 321 -7.58 -17.14 -37.16
C VAL A 321 -7.53 -15.66 -37.55
N ALA A 322 -8.25 -14.80 -36.82
CA ALA A 322 -8.24 -13.36 -37.06
C ALA A 322 -6.86 -12.73 -36.83
N ALA A 323 -6.13 -13.16 -35.80
CA ALA A 323 -4.77 -12.70 -35.53
C ALA A 323 -3.80 -13.04 -36.67
N VAL A 324 -3.86 -14.27 -37.19
CA VAL A 324 -3.01 -14.71 -38.33
C VAL A 324 -3.38 -13.95 -39.60
N ASN A 325 -4.67 -13.72 -39.86
CA ASN A 325 -5.11 -12.94 -41.01
C ASN A 325 -4.68 -11.47 -40.91
N ALA A 326 -4.69 -10.90 -39.70
CA ALA A 326 -4.32 -9.52 -39.46
C ALA A 326 -2.80 -9.27 -39.49
N SER A 327 -1.97 -10.28 -39.22
CA SER A 327 -0.51 -10.13 -39.19
C SER A 327 0.07 -9.82 -40.58
N GLY A 328 -0.55 -10.34 -41.63
CA GLY A 328 -0.02 -10.28 -43.00
C GLY A 328 1.16 -11.23 -43.26
N ASP A 329 1.61 -11.96 -42.24
CA ASP A 329 2.74 -12.89 -42.27
C ASP A 329 2.25 -14.34 -42.45
N ALA A 330 1.33 -14.56 -43.39
CA ALA A 330 0.77 -15.86 -43.69
C ALA A 330 0.85 -16.19 -45.20
N GLY A 331 1.19 -17.43 -45.52
CA GLY A 331 1.06 -17.96 -46.88
C GLY A 331 -0.40 -18.14 -47.29
N GLN A 332 -0.67 -18.26 -48.59
CA GLN A 332 -2.03 -18.50 -49.09
C GLN A 332 -2.30 -20.01 -49.21
N LEU A 333 -3.42 -20.46 -48.66
CA LEU A 333 -3.94 -21.81 -48.86
C LEU A 333 -4.70 -21.90 -50.19
N PRO A 334 -4.48 -22.95 -50.99
CA PRO A 334 -5.35 -23.26 -52.12
C PRO A 334 -6.72 -23.74 -51.62
N SER A 335 -7.77 -23.52 -52.40
CA SER A 335 -9.09 -24.08 -52.08
C SER A 335 -9.05 -25.61 -52.07
N PRO A 336 -9.78 -26.27 -51.16
CA PRO A 336 -9.83 -27.72 -51.09
C PRO A 336 -10.47 -28.29 -52.35
N SER A 337 -10.04 -29.50 -52.74
CA SER A 337 -10.64 -30.21 -53.85
C SER A 337 -11.99 -30.80 -53.41
N ARG A 338 -13.06 -30.45 -54.15
CA ARG A 338 -14.40 -30.98 -53.90
C ARG A 338 -14.50 -32.38 -54.51
N GLY A 339 -14.73 -33.38 -53.65
CA GLY A 339 -14.95 -34.77 -54.01
C GLY A 339 -16.39 -35.08 -54.44
N GLY A 340 -16.69 -36.37 -54.54
CA GLY A 340 -18.04 -36.86 -54.85
C GLY A 340 -19.06 -36.52 -53.77
N SER A 341 -20.35 -36.67 -54.09
CA SER A 341 -21.42 -36.60 -53.09
C SER A 341 -21.18 -37.66 -52.02
N GLY A 342 -21.08 -37.25 -50.75
CA GLY A 342 -20.83 -38.16 -49.63
C GLY A 342 -21.87 -39.28 -49.60
N SER A 343 -21.40 -40.52 -49.64
CA SER A 343 -22.25 -41.70 -49.59
C SER A 343 -22.73 -41.91 -48.15
N GLY A 344 -23.77 -41.19 -47.73
CA GLY A 344 -24.62 -41.63 -46.62
C GLY A 344 -24.80 -40.74 -45.39
N SER A 345 -24.23 -39.53 -45.33
CA SER A 345 -24.41 -38.65 -44.16
C SER A 345 -25.13 -37.35 -44.56
N ALA A 346 -25.99 -36.87 -43.66
CA ALA A 346 -27.06 -35.90 -43.89
C ALA A 346 -26.65 -34.66 -44.70
N ALA A 347 -27.60 -34.08 -45.45
CA ALA A 347 -27.44 -32.81 -46.17
C ALA A 347 -27.06 -31.60 -45.27
N ASP A 348 -26.92 -31.82 -43.97
CA ASP A 348 -26.71 -30.84 -42.93
C ASP A 348 -25.22 -30.66 -42.55
N THR A 349 -24.30 -31.51 -43.06
CA THR A 349 -22.85 -31.40 -42.81
C THR A 349 -22.02 -31.65 -44.07
N ALA A 350 -20.79 -31.13 -44.10
CA ALA A 350 -19.77 -31.42 -45.10
C ALA A 350 -18.64 -32.25 -44.46
N THR A 351 -18.11 -33.22 -45.17
CA THR A 351 -16.95 -34.01 -44.72
C THR A 351 -15.67 -33.36 -45.25
N TYR A 352 -14.71 -33.09 -44.38
CA TYR A 352 -13.40 -32.57 -44.76
C TYR A 352 -12.30 -33.56 -44.35
N ILE A 353 -11.61 -34.10 -45.36
CA ILE A 353 -10.51 -35.04 -45.25
C ILE A 353 -9.21 -34.28 -45.47
N VAL A 354 -8.32 -34.38 -44.49
CA VAL A 354 -7.05 -33.68 -44.51
C VAL A 354 -5.91 -34.67 -44.37
N GLU A 355 -5.01 -34.67 -45.35
CA GLU A 355 -3.79 -35.45 -45.35
C GLU A 355 -2.59 -34.55 -45.00
N ASN A 356 -1.86 -34.93 -43.95
CA ASN A 356 -0.62 -34.27 -43.57
C ASN A 356 0.58 -35.10 -44.03
N ASP A 357 1.07 -34.86 -45.25
CA ASP A 357 2.27 -35.48 -45.81
C ASP A 357 3.57 -34.80 -45.35
N THR A 358 3.47 -33.88 -44.40
CA THR A 358 4.65 -33.22 -43.84
C THR A 358 5.31 -34.07 -42.74
N VAL A 359 6.54 -33.70 -42.39
CA VAL A 359 7.24 -34.25 -41.20
C VAL A 359 6.80 -33.59 -39.90
N CYS A 360 5.93 -32.58 -39.95
CA CYS A 360 5.51 -31.76 -38.81
C CYS A 360 4.07 -32.09 -38.42
N PRO A 361 3.73 -32.16 -37.12
CA PRO A 361 2.33 -32.10 -36.72
C PRO A 361 1.76 -30.73 -37.12
N ILE A 362 0.58 -30.72 -37.72
CA ILE A 362 -0.10 -29.47 -38.09
C ILE A 362 -1.39 -29.32 -37.27
N LEU A 363 -1.72 -28.08 -36.96
CA LEU A 363 -2.98 -27.67 -36.37
C LEU A 363 -3.75 -26.88 -37.42
N LEU A 364 -4.93 -27.39 -37.78
CA LEU A 364 -5.88 -26.69 -38.63
C LEU A 364 -6.91 -25.99 -37.76
N LEU A 365 -7.01 -24.67 -37.89
CA LEU A 365 -7.98 -23.82 -37.23
C LEU A 365 -8.99 -23.34 -38.27
N ALA A 366 -10.27 -23.52 -38.02
CA ALA A 366 -11.32 -23.08 -38.92
C ALA A 366 -12.30 -22.19 -38.16
N SER A 367 -12.40 -20.92 -38.57
CA SER A 367 -13.32 -19.92 -38.01
C SER A 367 -14.52 -19.73 -38.94
N GLY A 368 -15.74 -19.95 -38.43
CA GLY A 368 -16.97 -19.89 -39.23
C GLY A 368 -18.23 -20.38 -38.48
N PRO A 369 -19.26 -20.90 -39.17
CA PRO A 369 -20.52 -21.34 -38.56
C PRO A 369 -20.37 -22.35 -37.40
N GLY A 370 -19.34 -23.20 -37.46
CA GLY A 370 -18.99 -24.14 -36.41
C GLY A 370 -17.48 -24.16 -36.19
N SER A 371 -16.94 -23.07 -35.63
CA SER A 371 -15.49 -22.96 -35.43
C SER A 371 -14.91 -24.15 -34.68
N GLN A 372 -13.84 -24.72 -35.22
CA GLN A 372 -13.23 -25.95 -34.70
C GLN A 372 -11.73 -26.01 -35.02
N SER A 373 -11.01 -26.78 -34.22
CA SER A 373 -9.59 -27.05 -34.38
C SER A 373 -9.35 -28.53 -34.62
N LEU A 374 -8.45 -28.88 -35.52
CA LEU A 374 -8.10 -30.25 -35.88
C LEU A 374 -6.58 -30.43 -35.79
N ALA A 375 -6.12 -31.21 -34.81
CA ALA A 375 -4.72 -31.62 -34.72
C ALA A 375 -4.48 -32.82 -35.63
N ILE A 376 -3.51 -32.72 -36.54
CA ILE A 376 -3.23 -33.71 -37.57
C ILE A 376 -1.77 -34.13 -37.45
N PRO A 377 -1.47 -35.32 -36.89
CA PRO A 377 -0.10 -35.78 -36.73
C PRO A 377 0.62 -35.91 -38.08
N ALA A 378 1.95 -35.87 -38.05
CA ALA A 378 2.79 -36.05 -39.24
C ALA A 378 2.52 -37.42 -39.92
N GLY A 379 2.35 -37.41 -41.25
CA GLY A 379 2.06 -38.59 -42.07
C GLY A 379 0.69 -39.24 -41.81
N GLN A 380 -0.27 -38.51 -41.23
CA GLN A 380 -1.61 -39.02 -40.95
C GLN A 380 -2.68 -38.30 -41.76
N THR A 381 -3.79 -39.00 -41.99
CA THR A 381 -5.03 -38.44 -42.54
C THR A 381 -6.05 -38.33 -41.43
N THR A 382 -6.72 -37.18 -41.33
CA THR A 382 -7.82 -36.96 -40.38
C THR A 382 -9.07 -36.51 -41.12
N GLU A 383 -10.23 -37.00 -40.68
CA GLU A 383 -11.54 -36.64 -41.20
C GLU A 383 -12.31 -35.86 -40.11
N SER A 384 -12.96 -34.77 -40.49
CA SER A 384 -13.86 -34.04 -39.60
C SER A 384 -15.11 -33.55 -40.34
N GLU A 385 -16.19 -33.35 -39.59
CA GLU A 385 -17.45 -32.80 -40.11
C GLU A 385 -17.54 -31.30 -39.86
N PHE A 386 -17.98 -30.57 -40.88
CA PHE A 386 -18.18 -29.12 -40.84
C PHE A 386 -19.65 -28.78 -41.09
N LEU A 387 -20.16 -27.77 -40.39
CA LEU A 387 -21.45 -27.17 -40.75
C LEU A 387 -21.32 -26.43 -42.09
N PRO A 388 -22.32 -26.46 -42.97
CA PRO A 388 -22.27 -25.76 -44.24
C PRO A 388 -22.06 -24.25 -44.07
N GLY A 389 -21.19 -23.67 -44.90
CA GLY A 389 -20.91 -22.24 -44.94
C GLY A 389 -19.47 -21.90 -45.27
N THR A 390 -19.14 -20.63 -45.09
CA THR A 390 -17.80 -20.08 -45.36
C THR A 390 -16.96 -20.10 -44.10
N TYR A 391 -15.71 -20.53 -44.22
CA TYR A 391 -14.73 -20.57 -43.14
C TYR A 391 -13.45 -19.86 -43.56
N ASN A 392 -12.87 -19.09 -42.62
CA ASN A 392 -11.48 -18.71 -42.68
C ASN A 392 -10.66 -19.83 -42.04
N VAL A 393 -9.79 -20.45 -42.82
CA VAL A 393 -8.99 -21.59 -42.40
C VAL A 393 -7.54 -21.16 -42.26
N VAL A 394 -6.94 -21.46 -41.11
CA VAL A 394 -5.52 -21.32 -40.85
C VAL A 394 -4.93 -22.70 -40.65
N VAL A 395 -3.77 -22.94 -41.24
CA VAL A 395 -2.94 -24.13 -40.99
C VAL A 395 -1.59 -23.66 -40.48
N GLN A 396 -1.20 -24.17 -39.32
CA GLN A 396 0.07 -23.86 -38.68
C GLN A 396 0.69 -25.12 -38.09
N VAL A 397 1.96 -25.07 -37.75
CA VAL A 397 2.60 -26.16 -37.00
C VAL A 397 2.00 -26.20 -35.60
N ASP A 398 1.74 -27.40 -35.10
CA ASP A 398 1.21 -27.58 -33.75
C ASP A 398 2.23 -27.12 -32.70
N GLY A 399 1.81 -26.29 -31.75
CA GLY A 399 2.69 -25.58 -30.83
C GLY A 399 3.24 -26.41 -29.66
N GLU A 400 3.10 -27.74 -29.69
CA GLU A 400 3.58 -28.60 -28.60
C GLU A 400 5.12 -28.51 -28.40
N ASP A 401 5.56 -28.58 -27.14
CA ASP A 401 6.93 -28.29 -26.65
C ASP A 401 8.10 -29.05 -27.30
N LYS A 402 7.86 -29.93 -28.28
CA LYS A 402 8.87 -30.80 -28.91
C LYS A 402 8.78 -30.82 -30.43
N LEU A 403 8.74 -29.66 -31.06
CA LEU A 403 8.94 -29.57 -32.50
C LEU A 403 10.38 -29.93 -32.89
N SER A 404 10.53 -30.71 -33.95
CA SER A 404 11.83 -30.95 -34.57
C SER A 404 12.41 -29.63 -35.10
N ALA A 405 13.73 -29.57 -35.30
CA ALA A 405 14.38 -28.38 -35.86
C ALA A 405 13.79 -27.97 -37.22
N ASP A 406 13.34 -28.94 -38.01
CA ASP A 406 12.75 -28.73 -39.34
C ASP A 406 11.34 -28.12 -39.28
N CYS A 407 10.65 -28.23 -38.14
CA CYS A 407 9.32 -27.66 -37.92
C CYS A 407 9.36 -26.26 -37.26
N GLN A 408 10.55 -25.75 -36.97
CA GLN A 408 10.73 -24.41 -36.42
C GLN A 408 10.71 -23.36 -37.53
N ASN A 409 10.08 -22.23 -37.29
CA ASN A 409 9.99 -21.07 -38.21
C ASN A 409 9.12 -21.28 -39.47
N ILE A 410 8.22 -22.25 -39.45
CA ILE A 410 7.20 -22.38 -40.49
C ILE A 410 6.14 -21.30 -40.25
N ILE A 411 5.97 -20.39 -41.21
CA ILE A 411 4.91 -19.38 -41.16
C ILE A 411 3.54 -20.06 -41.35
N PRO A 412 2.47 -19.53 -40.74
CA PRO A 412 1.13 -20.05 -40.95
C PRO A 412 0.66 -19.84 -42.39
N PHE A 413 -0.34 -20.60 -42.81
CA PHE A 413 -1.04 -20.42 -44.09
C PHE A 413 -2.52 -20.16 -43.84
N THR A 414 -3.15 -19.31 -44.65
CA THR A 414 -4.57 -18.94 -44.52
C THR A 414 -5.33 -19.01 -45.84
N GLY A 415 -6.62 -19.34 -45.80
CA GLY A 415 -7.51 -19.30 -46.97
C GLY A 415 -8.99 -19.31 -46.60
N GLU A 416 -9.83 -18.88 -47.54
CA GLU A 416 -11.29 -18.92 -47.40
C GLU A 416 -11.84 -20.18 -48.07
N TYR A 417 -12.49 -21.04 -47.30
CA TYR A 417 -13.08 -22.30 -47.77
C TYR A 417 -14.60 -22.25 -47.68
N ILE A 418 -15.28 -22.86 -48.65
CA ILE A 418 -16.75 -22.95 -48.70
C ILE A 418 -17.14 -24.42 -48.64
N PHE A 419 -17.82 -24.81 -47.58
CA PHE A 419 -18.32 -26.16 -47.36
C PHE A 419 -19.82 -26.24 -47.64
N ASP A 420 -20.20 -27.02 -48.64
CA ASP A 420 -21.58 -27.33 -48.98
C ASP A 420 -21.99 -28.66 -48.31
N GLY A 421 -23.19 -28.71 -47.73
CA GLY A 421 -23.72 -29.92 -47.10
C GLY A 421 -23.85 -31.10 -48.07
N GLY A 422 -23.50 -32.31 -47.64
CA GLY A 422 -23.54 -33.54 -48.41
C GLY A 422 -22.35 -33.75 -49.37
N TYR A 423 -21.31 -32.92 -49.29
CA TYR A 423 -20.10 -33.04 -50.10
C TYR A 423 -18.87 -33.37 -49.26
N GLU A 424 -17.94 -34.07 -49.90
CA GLU A 424 -16.61 -34.33 -49.37
C GLU A 424 -15.61 -33.31 -49.93
N TYR A 425 -14.67 -32.89 -49.10
CA TYR A 425 -13.60 -31.96 -49.43
C TYR A 425 -12.27 -32.58 -49.03
N ASN A 426 -11.25 -32.44 -49.88
CA ASN A 426 -9.94 -33.04 -49.68
C ASN A 426 -8.84 -31.98 -49.82
N SER A 427 -7.92 -31.95 -48.85
CA SER A 427 -6.67 -31.17 -48.90
C SER A 427 -5.50 -32.02 -48.44
N SER A 428 -4.37 -31.91 -49.14
CA SER A 428 -3.10 -32.53 -48.76
C SER A 428 -2.05 -31.44 -48.52
N PHE A 429 -1.37 -31.50 -47.37
CA PHE A 429 -0.34 -30.56 -46.97
C PHE A 429 1.03 -31.21 -47.07
N TYR A 430 1.98 -30.55 -47.74
CA TYR A 430 3.37 -30.98 -47.87
C TYR A 430 4.31 -29.80 -47.66
N ILE A 431 5.51 -30.07 -47.12
CA ILE A 431 6.60 -29.10 -46.99
C ILE A 431 7.74 -29.66 -47.84
N GLU A 432 8.20 -28.88 -48.82
CA GLU A 432 9.33 -29.24 -49.69
C GLU A 432 10.70 -28.95 -49.07
#